data_AF-A0A6B8VND2-F1
#
_entry.id   AF-A0A6B8VND2-F1
#
_cell.length_a   1.000
_cell.length_b   1.000
_cell.length_c   1.000
_cell.angle_alpha   90.00
_cell.angle_beta   90.00
_cell.angle_gamma   90.00
#
_symmetry.space_group_name_H-M   'P 1'
#
loop_
_entity.id
_entity.type
_entity.pdbx_description
1 polymer ?
#
loop_
_entity_poly.entity_id
_entity_poly.type
_entity_poly.pdbx_seq_one_letter_code
_entity_poly.pdbx_strand_id
1 'polypeptide(L)'
;MPTSSSQRGIVAALVVLIIVLLVILAATITFVLRSQPGGTRSAEETVVTVTAPMSAETEPPTEPGPSTAVEDPSAAEQSEISAGQTQIRYISPVNRAGQLQAGWQISESESLDTWCGDSPVAVDEGIYSCGPSALSAPVCFAAADGIFYCPLGPFGNEIRALDLTFELHDSTTGEPGPWALKLDDGRTCTVRTGGAWGFRNDDYVGSYSCDRGPEVVLVSQSGDDAFGVDRSGEKWTVKLGELGISGETFPPPSTVGVNTAYFAAWAE
;
A
#
# COMPACT_ATOMS: atom_id res chain seq x y z
N MET A 1 15.19 44.63 39.63
CA MET A 1 15.43 43.31 40.25
C MET A 1 14.22 42.43 39.93
N PRO A 2 14.35 41.40 39.08
CA PRO A 2 13.22 40.56 38.70
C PRO A 2 12.71 39.76 39.91
N THR A 3 11.39 39.70 40.02
CA THR A 3 10.65 39.19 41.18
C THR A 3 10.57 37.66 41.18
N SER A 4 10.80 37.07 42.36
CA SER A 4 10.85 35.64 42.71
C SER A 4 9.67 34.77 42.21
N SER A 5 8.57 35.37 41.76
CA SER A 5 7.37 34.67 41.27
C SER A 5 7.56 34.02 39.89
N SER A 6 8.26 34.68 38.96
CA SER A 6 8.43 34.19 37.58
C SER A 6 9.30 32.94 37.50
N GLN A 7 10.28 32.82 38.40
CA GLN A 7 11.21 31.69 38.45
C GLN A 7 10.54 30.39 38.93
N ARG A 8 9.49 30.48 39.77
CA ARG A 8 8.74 29.30 40.24
C ARG A 8 7.84 28.70 39.15
N GLY A 9 7.25 29.53 38.28
CA GLY A 9 6.43 29.06 37.17
C GLY A 9 7.25 28.31 36.11
N ILE A 10 8.45 28.81 35.80
CA ILE A 10 9.36 28.20 34.82
C ILE A 10 9.90 26.86 35.35
N VAL A 11 10.25 26.78 36.64
CA VAL A 11 10.71 25.52 37.25
C VAL A 11 9.59 24.47 37.27
N ALA A 12 8.36 24.85 37.58
CA ALA A 12 7.22 23.93 37.56
C ALA A 12 6.96 23.40 36.13
N ALA A 13 7.00 24.26 35.11
CA ALA A 13 6.81 23.86 33.72
C ALA A 13 7.93 22.92 33.23
N LEU A 14 9.19 23.17 33.61
CA LEU A 14 10.32 22.29 33.30
C LEU A 14 10.20 20.92 33.98
N VAL A 15 9.75 20.88 35.24
CA VAL A 15 9.54 19.60 35.95
C VAL A 15 8.44 18.78 35.28
N VAL A 16 7.33 19.41 34.88
CA VAL A 16 6.25 18.72 34.15
C VAL A 16 6.76 18.21 32.80
N LEU A 17 7.51 19.01 32.05
CA LEU A 17 8.09 18.59 30.76
C LEU A 17 9.04 17.39 30.92
N ILE A 18 9.89 17.40 31.95
CA ILE A 18 10.81 16.30 32.25
C ILE A 18 10.03 15.02 32.61
N ILE A 19 8.96 15.13 33.42
CA ILE A 19 8.12 13.97 33.77
C ILE A 19 7.45 13.40 32.53
N VAL A 20 6.90 14.23 31.64
CA VAL A 20 6.28 13.79 30.38
C VAL A 20 7.31 13.09 29.49
N LEU A 21 8.51 13.65 29.35
CA LEU A 21 9.59 13.03 28.56
C LEU A 21 10.02 11.68 29.14
N LEU A 22 10.10 11.55 30.47
CA LEU A 22 10.44 10.29 31.14
C LEU A 22 9.35 9.23 30.96
N VAL A 23 8.07 9.61 30.96
CA VAL A 23 6.95 8.69 30.70
C VAL A 23 6.98 8.21 29.24
N ILE A 24 7.26 9.10 28.29
CA ILE A 24 7.39 8.75 26.87
C ILE A 24 8.58 7.79 26.66
N LEU A 25 9.73 8.06 27.29
CA LEU A 25 10.92 7.19 27.24
C LEU A 25 10.66 5.81 27.87
N ALA A 26 9.93 5.74 28.99
CA ALA A 26 9.56 4.46 29.59
C ALA A 26 8.61 3.64 28.70
N ALA A 27 7.65 4.30 28.02
CA ALA A 27 6.73 3.64 27.10
C ALA A 27 7.44 3.07 25.87
N THR A 28 8.42 3.80 25.30
CA THR A 28 9.18 3.31 24.13
C THR A 28 10.14 2.17 24.48
N ILE A 29 10.78 2.18 25.65
CA ILE A 29 11.64 1.07 26.12
C ILE A 29 10.81 -0.21 26.34
N THR A 30 9.58 -0.08 26.87
CA THR A 30 8.71 -1.24 27.12
C THR A 30 8.19 -1.86 25.81
N PHE A 31 8.01 -1.03 24.76
CA PHE A 31 7.64 -1.50 23.42
C PHE A 31 8.78 -2.31 22.78
N VAL A 32 10.01 -1.79 22.80
CA VAL A 32 11.18 -2.45 22.19
C VAL A 32 11.57 -3.77 22.89
N LEU A 33 11.37 -3.88 24.21
CA LEU A 33 11.65 -5.12 24.96
C LEU A 33 10.56 -6.21 24.78
N ARG A 34 9.36 -5.87 24.28
CA ARG A 34 8.32 -6.85 23.93
C ARG A 34 8.42 -7.35 22.49
N SER A 35 9.19 -6.69 21.62
CA SER A 35 9.29 -7.00 20.19
C SER A 35 10.34 -8.06 19.82
N GLN A 36 10.88 -8.84 20.77
CA GLN A 36 11.75 -9.97 20.44
C GLN A 36 10.95 -11.28 20.35
N PRO A 37 10.64 -11.80 19.15
CA PRO A 37 10.35 -13.21 18.99
C PRO A 37 11.69 -13.97 19.00
N GLY A 38 12.16 -14.29 20.20
CA GLY A 38 13.13 -15.38 20.40
C GLY A 38 12.43 -16.71 20.21
N GLY A 39 12.83 -17.47 19.19
CA GLY A 39 12.25 -18.80 18.96
C GLY A 39 12.77 -19.47 17.70
N THR A 40 14.04 -19.86 17.69
CA THR A 40 14.56 -20.86 16.76
C THR A 40 13.76 -22.16 16.93
N ARG A 41 12.83 -22.44 16.01
CA ARG A 41 12.41 -23.80 15.70
C ARG A 41 12.86 -24.13 14.29
N SER A 42 13.90 -24.95 14.25
CA SER A 42 14.31 -25.74 13.10
C SER A 42 13.09 -26.53 12.62
N ALA A 43 12.55 -26.16 11.46
CA ALA A 43 11.61 -27.01 10.74
C ALA A 43 12.47 -27.98 9.93
N GLU A 44 12.61 -29.18 10.48
CA GLU A 44 13.19 -30.34 9.83
C GLU A 44 12.34 -30.71 8.62
N GLU A 45 13.01 -30.75 7.47
CA GLU A 45 12.49 -31.11 6.15
C GLU A 45 11.99 -32.56 6.17
N THR A 46 10.68 -32.77 6.29
CA THR A 46 10.08 -34.10 6.06
C THR A 46 9.67 -34.22 4.61
N VAL A 47 10.61 -34.67 3.78
CA VAL A 47 10.33 -35.17 2.43
C VAL A 47 9.52 -36.46 2.57
N VAL A 48 8.22 -36.41 2.28
CA VAL A 48 7.40 -37.61 2.16
C VAL A 48 7.75 -38.29 0.83
N THR A 49 8.64 -39.26 0.90
CA THR A 49 8.91 -40.20 -0.20
C THR A 49 7.70 -41.10 -0.39
N VAL A 50 6.91 -40.86 -1.43
CA VAL A 50 5.86 -41.80 -1.86
C VAL A 50 6.55 -43.04 -2.43
N THR A 51 6.64 -44.08 -1.60
CA THR A 51 7.08 -45.41 -2.03
C THR A 51 5.86 -46.13 -2.61
N ALA A 52 5.79 -46.25 -3.94
CA ALA A 52 4.86 -47.15 -4.60
C ALA A 52 5.28 -48.62 -4.34
N PRO A 53 4.34 -49.54 -4.08
CA PRO A 53 4.68 -50.96 -3.91
C PRO A 53 5.02 -51.59 -5.25
N MET A 54 6.25 -52.12 -5.35
CA MET A 54 6.64 -53.09 -6.38
C MET A 54 5.90 -54.40 -6.13
N SER A 55 4.90 -54.70 -6.98
CA SER A 55 4.55 -56.08 -7.30
C SER A 55 5.27 -56.45 -8.59
N ALA A 56 6.14 -57.46 -8.47
CA ALA A 56 6.80 -58.09 -9.59
C ALA A 56 5.78 -58.93 -10.37
N GLU A 57 5.69 -58.70 -11.68
CA GLU A 57 5.35 -59.76 -12.63
C GLU A 57 6.16 -59.53 -13.92
N THR A 58 6.84 -60.59 -14.31
CA THR A 58 7.80 -60.74 -15.41
C THR A 58 7.10 -60.70 -16.78
N GLU A 59 7.66 -59.99 -17.78
CA GLU A 59 7.76 -60.40 -19.20
C GLU A 59 8.61 -59.39 -20.05
N PRO A 60 9.17 -59.78 -21.23
CA PRO A 60 10.52 -59.42 -21.72
C PRO A 60 10.60 -58.22 -22.71
N PRO A 61 11.80 -57.81 -23.20
CA PRO A 61 12.08 -56.43 -23.61
C PRO A 61 11.70 -56.13 -25.07
N THR A 62 11.25 -54.91 -25.34
CA THR A 62 11.19 -54.34 -26.69
C THR A 62 11.82 -52.94 -26.68
N GLU A 63 12.70 -52.70 -27.66
CA GLU A 63 13.57 -51.54 -27.86
C GLU A 63 12.86 -50.16 -27.88
N PRO A 64 13.60 -49.05 -27.65
CA PRO A 64 13.05 -47.72 -27.53
C PRO A 64 12.83 -47.04 -28.89
N GLY A 65 11.61 -46.53 -29.12
CA GLY A 65 11.35 -45.52 -30.14
C GLY A 65 11.57 -44.10 -29.58
N PRO A 66 12.15 -43.17 -30.34
CA PRO A 66 12.37 -41.80 -29.86
C PRO A 66 11.03 -41.06 -29.83
N SER A 67 10.51 -40.81 -28.63
CA SER A 67 9.38 -39.89 -28.43
C SER A 67 9.92 -38.46 -28.41
N THR A 68 9.80 -37.79 -29.56
CA THR A 68 9.97 -36.34 -29.70
C THR A 68 9.14 -35.62 -28.65
N ALA A 69 9.78 -34.95 -27.71
CA ALA A 69 9.14 -33.96 -26.86
C ALA A 69 8.69 -32.81 -27.77
N VAL A 70 7.37 -32.66 -27.93
CA VAL A 70 6.80 -31.42 -28.45
C VAL A 70 6.84 -30.45 -27.28
N GLU A 71 7.88 -29.63 -27.24
CA GLU A 71 7.92 -28.45 -26.36
C GLU A 71 6.74 -27.56 -26.74
N ASP A 72 5.85 -27.35 -25.77
CA ASP A 72 4.74 -26.42 -25.86
C ASP A 72 5.31 -24.99 -25.90
N PRO A 73 5.24 -24.26 -27.04
CA PRO A 73 5.82 -22.92 -27.14
C PRO A 73 5.09 -21.90 -26.25
N SER A 74 3.93 -22.26 -25.68
CA SER A 74 3.06 -21.34 -24.94
C SER A 74 3.59 -20.92 -23.56
N ALA A 75 4.53 -21.65 -22.96
CA ALA A 75 5.04 -21.33 -21.61
C ALA A 75 6.18 -20.30 -21.62
N ALA A 76 6.93 -20.20 -22.72
CA ALA A 76 8.01 -19.22 -22.87
C ALA A 76 7.46 -17.82 -23.19
N GLU A 77 6.40 -17.71 -23.98
CA GLU A 77 5.77 -16.43 -24.32
C GLU A 77 5.10 -15.72 -23.14
N GLN A 78 4.62 -16.46 -22.12
CA GLN A 78 4.06 -15.86 -20.90
C GLN A 78 5.11 -15.40 -19.88
N SER A 79 6.36 -15.85 -20.01
CA SER A 79 7.45 -15.39 -19.16
C SER A 79 8.15 -14.14 -19.72
N GLU A 80 7.90 -13.78 -20.98
CA GLU A 80 8.54 -12.65 -21.67
C GLU A 80 7.62 -11.44 -21.91
N ILE A 81 6.30 -11.55 -21.67
CA ILE A 81 5.43 -10.39 -21.41
C ILE A 81 5.69 -9.95 -19.96
N SER A 82 6.35 -8.85 -19.61
CA SER A 82 6.92 -7.76 -20.38
C SER A 82 7.86 -7.02 -19.42
N ALA A 83 9.17 -7.10 -19.62
CA ALA A 83 10.10 -6.22 -18.89
C ALA A 83 9.92 -4.75 -19.30
N GLY A 84 9.19 -4.48 -20.39
CA GLY A 84 9.01 -3.16 -21.00
C GLY A 84 7.64 -2.52 -20.79
N GLN A 85 6.64 -3.17 -20.20
CA GLN A 85 5.29 -2.64 -20.00
C GLN A 85 4.94 -2.52 -18.52
N THR A 86 4.11 -1.55 -18.15
CA THR A 86 3.53 -1.46 -16.82
C THR A 86 2.46 -2.53 -16.62
N GLN A 87 2.58 -3.33 -15.56
CA GLN A 87 1.54 -4.28 -15.16
C GLN A 87 0.43 -3.58 -14.38
N ILE A 88 -0.83 -3.94 -14.64
CA ILE A 88 -1.98 -3.47 -13.87
C ILE A 88 -2.42 -4.58 -12.91
N ARG A 89 -2.66 -4.23 -11.64
CA ARG A 89 -3.16 -5.14 -10.60
C ARG A 89 -4.34 -4.50 -9.89
N TYR A 90 -5.35 -5.30 -9.60
CA TYR A 90 -6.50 -4.87 -8.82
C TYR A 90 -6.39 -5.41 -7.40
N ILE A 91 -6.67 -4.55 -6.42
CA ILE A 91 -6.78 -4.90 -5.02
C ILE A 91 -8.27 -4.99 -4.69
N SER A 92 -8.69 -6.21 -4.42
CA SER A 92 -10.10 -6.60 -4.32
C SER A 92 -10.34 -7.41 -3.04
N PRO A 93 -10.43 -6.76 -1.88
CA PRO A 93 -10.65 -7.43 -0.60
C PRO A 93 -12.09 -7.84 -0.37
N VAL A 94 -13.03 -7.26 -1.12
CA VAL A 94 -14.47 -7.44 -0.94
C VAL A 94 -15.10 -7.70 -2.30
N ASN A 95 -16.04 -8.64 -2.38
CA ASN A 95 -16.83 -8.85 -3.60
C ASN A 95 -18.05 -7.92 -3.65
N ARG A 96 -18.74 -7.89 -4.78
CA ARG A 96 -19.96 -7.07 -4.96
C ARG A 96 -21.13 -7.44 -4.04
N ALA A 97 -21.07 -8.59 -3.36
CA ALA A 97 -22.05 -8.97 -2.34
C ALA A 97 -21.69 -8.40 -0.94
N GLY A 98 -20.63 -7.60 -0.83
CA GLY A 98 -20.16 -7.05 0.45
C GLY A 98 -19.43 -8.08 1.32
N GLN A 99 -18.97 -9.20 0.75
CA GLN A 99 -18.31 -10.27 1.49
C GLN A 99 -16.79 -10.17 1.36
N LEU A 100 -16.12 -10.33 2.50
CA LEU A 100 -14.67 -10.30 2.59
C LEU A 100 -14.04 -11.53 1.91
N GLN A 101 -13.05 -11.29 1.06
CA GLN A 101 -12.29 -12.32 0.35
C GLN A 101 -11.35 -13.09 1.28
N ALA A 102 -11.07 -14.34 0.91
CA ALA A 102 -10.16 -15.19 1.67
C ALA A 102 -8.76 -14.56 1.79
N GLY A 103 -8.15 -14.66 2.97
CA GLY A 103 -6.82 -14.13 3.25
C GLY A 103 -6.79 -12.69 3.77
N TRP A 104 -7.90 -11.95 3.65
CA TRP A 104 -8.06 -10.64 4.29
C TRP A 104 -8.61 -10.77 5.71
N GLN A 105 -8.23 -9.84 6.58
CA GLN A 105 -8.62 -9.88 7.98
C GLN A 105 -8.95 -8.49 8.52
N ILE A 106 -10.01 -8.42 9.32
CA ILE A 106 -10.37 -7.22 10.06
C ILE A 106 -9.43 -7.11 11.26
N SER A 107 -8.60 -6.08 11.28
CA SER A 107 -7.67 -5.81 12.39
C SER A 107 -8.26 -4.81 13.38
N GLU A 108 -9.10 -3.88 12.90
CA GLU A 108 -9.68 -2.81 13.70
C GLU A 108 -11.14 -2.54 13.30
N SER A 109 -11.93 -2.03 14.23
CA SER A 109 -13.30 -1.60 13.97
C SER A 109 -13.62 -0.34 14.76
N GLU A 110 -14.23 0.64 14.11
CA GLU A 110 -14.66 1.90 14.73
C GLU A 110 -15.88 2.49 14.03
N SER A 111 -16.56 3.42 14.69
CA SER A 111 -17.62 4.22 14.07
C SER A 111 -17.02 5.52 13.52
N LEU A 112 -17.52 5.95 12.36
CA LEU A 112 -17.10 7.19 11.71
C LEU A 112 -18.30 8.12 11.52
N ASP A 113 -18.20 9.33 12.08
CA ASP A 113 -19.26 10.35 12.07
C ASP A 113 -18.91 11.58 11.21
N THR A 114 -17.86 11.47 10.40
CA THR A 114 -17.35 12.59 9.59
C THR A 114 -17.75 12.50 8.12
N TRP A 115 -16.79 12.35 7.20
CA TRP A 115 -17.02 12.38 5.76
C TRP A 115 -16.51 11.11 5.08
N CYS A 116 -17.17 10.76 3.98
CA CYS A 116 -16.69 9.85 2.97
C CYS A 116 -17.07 10.44 1.60
N GLY A 117 -16.21 10.26 0.61
CA GLY A 117 -16.35 10.78 -0.75
C GLY A 117 -15.98 9.71 -1.76
N ASP A 118 -16.24 9.95 -3.05
CA ASP A 118 -15.79 9.03 -4.10
C ASP A 118 -14.27 8.83 -4.03
N SER A 119 -13.81 7.58 -4.12
CA SER A 119 -12.38 7.30 -4.12
C SER A 119 -11.79 7.67 -5.48
N PRO A 120 -10.75 8.53 -5.54
CA PRO A 120 -10.13 8.91 -6.81
C PRO A 120 -9.22 7.79 -7.37
N VAL A 121 -9.05 6.69 -6.63
CA VAL A 121 -8.24 5.52 -7.02
C VAL A 121 -9.07 4.25 -7.21
N ALA A 122 -10.39 4.40 -7.21
CA ALA A 122 -11.34 3.32 -7.44
C ALA A 122 -11.78 3.24 -8.90
N VAL A 123 -11.76 2.03 -9.43
CA VAL A 123 -12.20 1.72 -10.79
C VAL A 123 -13.71 1.49 -10.85
N ASP A 124 -14.29 1.01 -9.74
CA ASP A 124 -15.71 0.72 -9.61
C ASP A 124 -16.43 1.71 -8.69
N GLU A 125 -17.72 1.89 -8.93
CA GLU A 125 -18.65 2.51 -7.98
C GLU A 125 -18.71 1.72 -6.66
N GLY A 126 -19.13 2.37 -5.58
CA GLY A 126 -19.30 1.79 -4.24
C GLY A 126 -18.00 1.72 -3.44
N ILE A 127 -16.93 2.33 -3.93
CA ILE A 127 -15.62 2.41 -3.28
C ILE A 127 -15.32 3.89 -2.96
N TYR A 128 -15.15 4.17 -1.67
CA TYR A 128 -15.07 5.52 -1.14
C TYR A 128 -13.68 5.81 -0.56
N SER A 129 -13.36 7.09 -0.40
CA SER A 129 -12.30 7.60 0.45
C SER A 129 -12.95 8.18 1.71
N CYS A 130 -12.48 7.79 2.89
CA CYS A 130 -13.17 8.09 4.15
C CYS A 130 -12.28 8.72 5.22
N GLY A 131 -12.92 9.57 6.04
CA GLY A 131 -12.44 10.03 7.33
C GLY A 131 -11.37 11.11 7.29
N PRO A 132 -10.93 11.60 8.46
CA PRO A 132 -9.79 12.50 8.49
C PRO A 132 -8.59 11.77 7.89
N SER A 133 -7.69 12.51 7.24
CA SER A 133 -6.49 11.93 6.59
C SER A 133 -5.67 10.97 7.47
N ALA A 134 -5.74 11.12 8.80
CA ALA A 134 -5.12 10.22 9.77
C ALA A 134 -5.60 8.75 9.65
N LEU A 135 -6.84 8.50 9.20
CA LEU A 135 -7.33 7.14 8.97
C LEU A 135 -6.65 6.44 7.79
N SER A 136 -5.94 7.20 6.93
CA SER A 136 -5.24 6.67 5.76
C SER A 136 -6.12 5.73 4.93
N ALA A 137 -7.40 6.11 4.73
CA ALA A 137 -8.41 5.27 4.11
C ALA A 137 -8.87 5.82 2.75
N PRO A 138 -7.98 5.86 1.73
CA PRO A 138 -8.35 6.31 0.39
C PRO A 138 -9.25 5.32 -0.35
N VAL A 139 -9.44 4.11 0.20
CA VAL A 139 -10.20 3.00 -0.37
C VAL A 139 -11.01 2.33 0.74
N CYS A 140 -12.34 2.39 0.62
CA CYS A 140 -13.31 1.84 1.54
C CYS A 140 -14.47 1.24 0.74
N PHE A 141 -14.63 -0.07 0.83
CA PHE A 141 -15.66 -0.82 0.12
C PHE A 141 -16.95 -0.79 0.95
N ALA A 142 -18.05 -0.34 0.35
CA ALA A 142 -19.38 -0.45 0.94
C ALA A 142 -19.74 -1.94 1.13
N ALA A 143 -20.02 -2.36 2.36
CA ALA A 143 -20.51 -3.70 2.66
C ALA A 143 -21.97 -3.63 3.13
N ALA A 144 -22.48 -4.75 3.65
CA ALA A 144 -23.82 -4.82 4.20
C ALA A 144 -23.96 -3.96 5.48
N ASP A 145 -25.20 -3.59 5.80
CA ASP A 145 -25.59 -3.02 7.09
C ASP A 145 -24.86 -1.72 7.49
N GLY A 146 -24.42 -0.91 6.52
CA GLY A 146 -23.72 0.36 6.78
C GLY A 146 -22.25 0.21 7.16
N ILE A 147 -21.71 -1.01 7.11
CA ILE A 147 -20.30 -1.30 7.35
C ILE A 147 -19.49 -1.06 6.08
N PHE A 148 -18.29 -0.50 6.26
CA PHE A 148 -17.31 -0.29 5.20
C PHE A 148 -16.03 -1.02 5.54
N TYR A 149 -15.46 -1.73 4.56
CA TYR A 149 -14.17 -2.38 4.71
C TYR A 149 -13.09 -1.53 4.02
N CYS A 150 -12.21 -0.93 4.82
CA CYS A 150 -11.15 -0.06 4.37
C CYS A 150 -9.79 -0.76 4.55
N PRO A 151 -9.17 -1.29 3.49
CA PRO A 151 -7.88 -1.93 3.63
C PRO A 151 -6.80 -0.89 3.93
N LEU A 152 -5.86 -1.23 4.81
CA LEU A 152 -4.83 -0.29 5.28
C LEU A 152 -3.81 0.06 4.19
N GLY A 153 -3.74 -0.75 3.13
CA GLY A 153 -2.90 -0.49 1.98
C GLY A 153 -2.95 -1.63 0.97
N PRO A 154 -2.36 -1.43 -0.21
CA PRO A 154 -2.40 -2.40 -1.31
C PRO A 154 -1.37 -3.53 -1.17
N PHE A 155 -0.49 -3.48 -0.17
CA PHE A 155 0.61 -4.44 0.03
C PHE A 155 0.44 -5.34 1.25
N GLY A 156 -0.62 -5.11 2.03
CA GLY A 156 -0.99 -5.92 3.20
C GLY A 156 -2.36 -6.56 3.00
N ASN A 157 -2.78 -7.33 4.00
CA ASN A 157 -4.07 -8.02 4.02
C ASN A 157 -4.98 -7.58 5.20
N GLU A 158 -4.65 -6.45 5.82
CA GLU A 158 -5.36 -5.92 6.98
C GLU A 158 -6.40 -4.88 6.58
N ILE A 159 -7.55 -4.95 7.24
CA ILE A 159 -8.72 -4.11 7.00
C ILE A 159 -9.19 -3.47 8.30
N ARG A 160 -9.56 -2.20 8.19
CA ARG A 160 -10.36 -1.47 9.16
C ARG A 160 -11.82 -1.56 8.75
N ALA A 161 -12.69 -2.00 9.65
CA ALA A 161 -14.13 -1.92 9.48
C ALA A 161 -14.63 -0.58 10.04
N LEU A 162 -15.38 0.18 9.23
CA LEU A 162 -16.00 1.44 9.63
C LEU A 162 -17.51 1.30 9.66
N ASP A 163 -18.13 1.69 10.76
CA ASP A 163 -19.59 1.86 10.86
C ASP A 163 -19.93 3.33 10.66
N LEU A 164 -20.56 3.68 9.53
CA LEU A 164 -20.86 5.08 9.21
C LEU A 164 -22.15 5.52 9.89
N THR A 165 -22.10 6.61 10.63
CA THR A 165 -23.27 7.15 11.34
C THR A 165 -23.95 8.30 10.59
N PHE A 166 -23.71 8.40 9.27
CA PHE A 166 -24.26 9.44 8.39
C PHE A 166 -24.67 8.84 7.04
N GLU A 167 -25.56 9.54 6.33
CA GLU A 167 -25.99 9.12 4.99
C GLU A 167 -24.91 9.45 3.94
N LEU A 168 -24.64 8.49 3.07
CA LEU A 168 -23.73 8.62 1.95
C LEU A 168 -24.47 9.00 0.68
N HIS A 169 -23.80 9.74 -0.21
CA HIS A 169 -24.24 9.90 -1.58
C HIS A 169 -24.00 8.61 -2.38
N ASP A 170 -24.77 8.47 -3.46
CA ASP A 170 -24.50 7.44 -4.48
C ASP A 170 -23.14 7.71 -5.11
N SER A 171 -22.23 6.74 -5.04
CA SER A 171 -20.88 6.89 -5.56
C SER A 171 -20.86 7.04 -7.08
N THR A 172 -19.91 7.82 -7.59
CA THR A 172 -19.63 7.91 -9.03
C THR A 172 -18.19 7.50 -9.35
N THR A 173 -17.94 7.10 -10.60
CA THR A 173 -16.59 6.83 -11.10
C THR A 173 -16.05 7.98 -11.94
N GLY A 174 -14.81 8.37 -11.68
CA GLY A 174 -14.00 9.22 -12.56
C GLY A 174 -12.96 8.41 -13.34
N GLU A 175 -11.98 9.10 -13.93
CA GLU A 175 -10.76 8.45 -14.43
C GLU A 175 -9.86 8.11 -13.22
N PRO A 176 -9.66 6.82 -12.89
CA PRO A 176 -8.99 6.45 -11.64
C PRO A 176 -7.48 6.67 -11.70
N GLY A 177 -6.91 7.05 -10.56
CA GLY A 177 -5.48 6.95 -10.27
C GLY A 177 -5.07 5.56 -9.78
N PRO A 178 -3.79 5.17 -9.95
CA PRO A 178 -3.25 4.07 -9.17
C PRO A 178 -3.33 4.40 -7.68
N TRP A 179 -3.82 3.48 -6.89
CA TRP A 179 -3.71 3.54 -5.44
C TRP A 179 -2.25 3.43 -4.99
N ALA A 180 -1.47 2.60 -5.67
CA ALA A 180 -0.05 2.48 -5.44
C ALA A 180 0.73 2.08 -6.68
N LEU A 181 2.04 2.23 -6.58
CA LEU A 181 3.01 2.01 -7.63
C LEU A 181 4.15 1.14 -7.10
N LYS A 182 4.62 0.21 -7.93
CA LYS A 182 5.94 -0.39 -7.81
C LYS A 182 6.79 0.14 -8.95
N LEU A 183 7.91 0.76 -8.64
CA LEU A 183 8.81 1.37 -9.62
C LEU A 183 9.89 0.38 -10.07
N ASP A 184 10.53 0.64 -11.21
CA ASP A 184 11.57 -0.23 -11.77
C ASP A 184 12.85 -0.26 -10.91
N ASP A 185 13.09 0.76 -10.09
CA ASP A 185 14.15 0.76 -9.05
C ASP A 185 13.75 0.00 -7.77
N GLY A 186 12.57 -0.63 -7.81
CA GLY A 186 11.99 -1.46 -6.76
C GLY A 186 11.26 -0.69 -5.67
N ARG A 187 11.22 0.65 -5.70
CA ARG A 187 10.46 1.43 -4.70
C ARG A 187 8.98 1.12 -4.80
N THR A 188 8.33 1.21 -3.65
CA THR A 188 6.91 1.02 -3.51
C THR A 188 6.31 2.31 -3.00
N CYS A 189 5.38 2.90 -3.76
CA CYS A 189 4.84 4.22 -3.47
C CYS A 189 3.31 4.18 -3.37
N THR A 190 2.74 4.75 -2.31
CA THR A 190 1.29 4.80 -2.07
C THR A 190 0.77 6.22 -2.25
N VAL A 191 -0.45 6.35 -2.78
CA VAL A 191 -1.07 7.66 -3.01
C VAL A 191 -1.09 8.47 -1.73
N ARG A 192 -0.80 9.76 -1.87
CA ARG A 192 -0.79 10.70 -0.77
C ARG A 192 -2.16 10.72 -0.09
N THR A 193 -2.19 10.31 1.18
CA THR A 193 -3.37 10.40 2.02
C THR A 193 -3.12 11.42 3.13
N GLY A 194 -3.37 12.69 2.80
CA GLY A 194 -3.16 13.87 3.65
C GLY A 194 -1.77 14.02 4.27
N GLY A 195 -1.71 14.52 5.51
CA GLY A 195 -0.47 14.95 6.17
C GLY A 195 0.08 16.29 5.65
N ALA A 196 1.03 16.85 6.40
CA ALA A 196 1.78 18.03 5.96
C ALA A 196 2.91 17.60 5.03
N TRP A 197 2.88 18.09 3.80
CA TRP A 197 3.91 17.83 2.79
C TRP A 197 4.57 19.15 2.42
N GLY A 198 5.85 19.06 2.09
CA GLY A 198 6.56 20.18 1.48
C GLY A 198 6.05 20.47 0.07
N PHE A 199 6.66 21.47 -0.55
CA PHE A 199 6.42 21.83 -1.94
C PHE A 199 7.74 22.25 -2.58
N ARG A 200 7.72 22.42 -3.89
CA ARG A 200 8.88 22.94 -4.63
C ARG A 200 8.52 24.27 -5.29
N ASN A 201 9.53 25.11 -5.50
CA ASN A 201 9.35 26.42 -6.15
C ASN A 201 9.12 26.32 -7.66
N ASP A 202 9.25 25.12 -8.25
CA ASP A 202 9.08 24.83 -9.68
C ASP A 202 7.72 24.18 -10.00
N ASP A 203 6.68 24.52 -9.22
CA ASP A 203 5.28 24.09 -9.36
C ASP A 203 4.99 22.61 -9.05
N TYR A 204 5.97 21.86 -8.52
CA TYR A 204 5.77 20.46 -8.15
C TYR A 204 5.36 20.28 -6.68
N VAL A 205 4.41 19.38 -6.47
CA VAL A 205 3.99 18.83 -5.15
C VAL A 205 4.04 17.30 -5.18
N GLY A 206 3.98 16.67 -4.00
CA GLY A 206 3.95 15.22 -3.90
C GLY A 206 2.56 14.62 -4.11
N SER A 207 2.48 13.56 -4.92
CA SER A 207 1.27 12.73 -5.16
C SER A 207 1.38 11.31 -4.59
N TYR A 208 2.59 10.75 -4.43
CA TYR A 208 2.81 9.45 -3.76
C TYR A 208 4.01 9.50 -2.81
N SER A 209 3.89 8.86 -1.65
CA SER A 209 5.01 8.63 -0.73
C SER A 209 5.64 7.28 -1.03
N CYS A 210 6.96 7.23 -1.11
CA CYS A 210 7.67 5.98 -1.34
C CYS A 210 8.23 5.40 -0.04
N ASP A 211 8.37 4.08 0.01
CA ASP A 211 8.89 3.31 1.15
C ASP A 211 10.38 3.58 1.46
N ARG A 212 11.11 4.18 0.52
CA ARG A 212 12.56 4.37 0.60
C ARG A 212 12.99 5.72 0.02
N GLY A 213 13.92 6.36 0.74
CA GLY A 213 14.51 7.64 0.35
C GLY A 213 13.64 8.85 0.68
N PRO A 214 14.16 10.08 0.51
CA PRO A 214 13.42 11.32 0.74
C PRO A 214 12.55 11.73 -0.47
N GLU A 215 12.72 11.06 -1.61
CA GLU A 215 12.02 11.37 -2.85
C GLU A 215 10.57 10.87 -2.82
N VAL A 216 9.70 11.65 -3.44
CA VAL A 216 8.27 11.34 -3.64
C VAL A 216 7.95 11.41 -5.12
N VAL A 217 6.81 10.83 -5.51
CA VAL A 217 6.28 11.07 -6.87
C VAL A 217 5.77 12.50 -6.93
N LEU A 218 6.23 13.24 -7.93
CA LEU A 218 5.94 14.64 -8.14
C LEU A 218 4.87 14.82 -9.21
N VAL A 219 3.98 15.77 -8.96
CA VAL A 219 2.92 16.21 -9.86
C VAL A 219 2.93 17.74 -9.96
N SER A 220 2.66 18.28 -11.14
CA SER A 220 2.55 19.73 -11.36
C SER A 220 1.22 20.23 -10.83
N GLN A 221 1.20 21.29 -10.02
CA GLN A 221 -0.07 21.83 -9.50
C GLN A 221 -0.92 22.48 -10.59
N SER A 222 -0.30 22.95 -11.66
CA SER A 222 -0.97 23.54 -12.83
C SER A 222 -1.36 22.55 -13.92
N GLY A 223 -1.07 21.25 -13.75
CA GLY A 223 -1.39 20.21 -14.73
C GLY A 223 -2.75 19.55 -14.49
N ASP A 224 -3.26 18.86 -15.52
CA ASP A 224 -4.53 18.12 -15.46
C ASP A 224 -4.41 16.71 -14.87
N ASP A 225 -3.19 16.18 -14.74
CA ASP A 225 -2.93 14.87 -14.12
C ASP A 225 -2.80 15.04 -12.61
N ALA A 226 -3.76 14.52 -11.84
CA ALA A 226 -3.77 14.60 -10.38
C ALA A 226 -2.76 13.63 -9.72
N PHE A 227 -2.24 12.64 -10.45
CA PHE A 227 -1.41 11.56 -9.89
C PHE A 227 0.07 11.70 -10.26
N GLY A 228 0.43 12.44 -11.30
CA GLY A 228 1.83 12.55 -11.74
C GLY A 228 2.35 11.26 -12.37
N VAL A 229 1.46 10.51 -13.01
CA VAL A 229 1.76 9.23 -13.68
C VAL A 229 1.50 9.40 -15.17
N ASP A 230 2.56 9.43 -15.97
CA ASP A 230 2.44 9.44 -17.42
C ASP A 230 2.09 8.03 -17.92
N ARG A 231 0.86 7.91 -18.45
CA ARG A 231 0.29 6.66 -18.98
C ARG A 231 0.22 6.62 -20.50
N SER A 232 0.89 7.55 -21.19
CA SER A 232 0.77 7.70 -22.65
C SER A 232 1.40 6.57 -23.46
N GLY A 233 2.31 5.79 -22.86
CA GLY A 233 2.94 4.62 -23.47
C GLY A 233 2.64 3.31 -22.74
N GLU A 234 3.11 2.19 -23.31
CA GLU A 234 3.03 0.87 -22.67
C GLU A 234 3.79 0.82 -21.34
N LYS A 235 4.95 1.50 -21.29
CA LYS A 235 5.67 1.77 -20.05
C LYS A 235 5.23 3.09 -19.48
N TRP A 236 4.55 3.04 -18.34
CA TRP A 236 4.22 4.25 -17.59
C TRP A 236 5.45 4.77 -16.88
N THR A 237 5.49 6.09 -16.65
CA THR A 237 6.58 6.72 -15.92
C THR A 237 6.07 7.72 -14.89
N VAL A 238 6.92 7.99 -13.91
CA VAL A 238 6.70 9.02 -12.89
C VAL A 238 7.92 9.92 -12.80
N LYS A 239 7.72 11.12 -12.27
CA LYS A 239 8.80 12.02 -11.87
C LYS A 239 9.05 11.88 -10.38
N LEU A 240 10.28 11.65 -9.98
CA LEU A 240 10.70 11.56 -8.58
C LEU A 240 11.58 12.74 -8.21
N GLY A 241 11.41 13.22 -6.98
CA GLY A 241 12.30 14.20 -6.41
C GLY A 241 11.91 14.53 -4.98
N GLU A 242 12.79 15.27 -4.31
CA GLU A 242 12.57 15.72 -2.95
C GLU A 242 11.61 16.91 -2.89
N LEU A 243 10.93 17.03 -1.75
CA LEU A 243 10.15 18.18 -1.36
C LEU A 243 10.87 18.95 -0.26
N GLY A 244 10.64 20.26 -0.21
CA GLY A 244 11.24 21.13 0.79
C GLY A 244 10.27 22.14 1.36
N ILE A 245 10.84 23.16 1.99
CA ILE A 245 10.13 24.37 2.39
C ILE A 245 10.34 25.49 1.37
N SER A 246 9.57 26.57 1.51
CA SER A 246 9.66 27.74 0.63
C SER A 246 11.09 28.24 0.48
N GLY A 247 11.51 28.52 -0.76
CA GLY A 247 12.84 29.06 -1.07
C GLY A 247 13.95 28.01 -1.26
N GLU A 248 13.68 26.72 -0.99
CA GLU A 248 14.62 25.64 -1.32
C GLU A 248 14.62 25.33 -2.81
N THR A 249 15.81 25.04 -3.35
CA THR A 249 15.99 24.66 -4.76
C THR A 249 16.51 23.24 -4.82
N PHE A 250 15.89 22.46 -5.68
CA PHE A 250 16.21 21.06 -5.89
C PHE A 250 16.68 20.80 -7.32
N PRO A 251 17.41 19.71 -7.58
CA PRO A 251 17.69 19.28 -8.94
C PRO A 251 16.37 19.01 -9.71
N PRO A 252 16.45 18.95 -11.07
CA PRO A 252 15.33 18.48 -11.87
C PRO A 252 14.85 17.10 -11.43
N PRO A 253 13.54 16.81 -11.49
CA PRO A 253 13.02 15.49 -11.17
C PRO A 253 13.63 14.39 -12.05
N SER A 254 13.83 13.21 -11.46
CA SER A 254 14.25 12.02 -12.20
C SER A 254 13.03 11.28 -12.75
N THR A 255 13.09 10.84 -14.01
CA THR A 255 12.05 10.00 -14.59
C THR A 255 12.33 8.54 -14.28
N VAL A 256 11.35 7.84 -13.70
CA VAL A 256 11.46 6.42 -13.36
C VAL A 256 10.26 5.66 -13.92
N GLY A 257 10.52 4.47 -14.47
CA GLY A 257 9.48 3.60 -14.99
C GLY A 257 8.65 2.96 -13.88
N VAL A 258 7.36 2.79 -14.14
CA VAL A 258 6.45 2.05 -13.29
C VAL A 258 6.48 0.59 -13.73
N ASN A 259 6.81 -0.30 -12.80
CA ASN A 259 6.75 -1.74 -13.02
C ASN A 259 5.31 -2.26 -12.87
N THR A 260 4.63 -1.86 -11.79
CA THR A 260 3.25 -2.27 -11.50
C THR A 260 2.44 -1.10 -10.96
N ALA A 261 1.22 -0.91 -11.45
CA ALA A 261 0.25 0.01 -10.91
C ALA A 261 -0.91 -0.78 -10.28
N TYR A 262 -1.29 -0.40 -9.06
CA TYR A 262 -2.33 -1.05 -8.27
C TYR A 262 -3.56 -0.16 -8.20
N PHE A 263 -4.75 -0.70 -8.47
CA PHE A 263 -6.03 0.01 -8.42
C PHE A 263 -6.98 -0.68 -7.45
N ALA A 264 -7.94 0.05 -6.88
CA ALA A 264 -9.02 -0.54 -6.10
C ALA A 264 -10.19 -0.93 -7.02
N ALA A 265 -10.68 -2.15 -6.87
CA ALA A 265 -11.82 -2.69 -7.60
C ALA A 265 -12.52 -3.77 -6.77
N TRP A 266 -13.76 -4.12 -7.11
CA TRP A 266 -14.42 -5.26 -6.47
C TRP A 266 -13.73 -6.57 -6.82
N ALA A 267 -13.93 -7.59 -5.98
CA ALA A 267 -13.67 -8.97 -6.38
C ALA A 267 -14.84 -9.49 -7.23
N GLU A 268 -14.49 -10.21 -8.28
CA GLU A 268 -15.43 -10.96 -9.13
C GLU A 268 -16.15 -12.09 -8.36
#